data_AF-A0A7K1T1M6-F1
#
_entry.id   AF-A0A7K1T1M6-F1
#
_cell.length_a   1.000
_cell.length_b   1.000
_cell.length_c   1.000
_cell.angle_alpha   90.00
_cell.angle_beta   90.00
_cell.angle_gamma   90.00
#
_symmetry.space_group_name_H-M   'P 1'
#
loop_
_entity.id
_entity.type
_entity.pdbx_description
1 polymer ?
#
loop_
_entity_poly.entity_id
_entity_poly.type
_entity_poly.pdbx_seq_one_letter_code
_entity_poly.pdbx_strand_id
1 'polypeptide(L)'
;MRKCIICRKEKIKFNDEHVIPDSIKGYYHIFTVCEDCNSKMGAEIDSKLTSHKFIEFKRYELNIKGKSGRIPNPFAGVQTLKNEPGRKATFDLNKDGKFILRLLPFVPELKSDYPQSNFSFSIDKKDLHLKDGIIDKILKMRNLDRSKISFENQIEETIEEPWLESKITIDIVDFKIALLKIAYEFAVDQIPQYFHDELAVKISEILFNADIQKMKSDIIFIGNGFDKKILKPLSHLIDFENNNHYVILMDAKSLGLICQVNIFNTFSIGIQLSKKSYLKNDLIILKNDTTSYKCEIINSNELIRRTYTQVEYNFQYLFPDNSALEAFNKLQNHPEFDFYKINEKVPIYNSLELIQYSNIELKLEQPQLEKIPKGDTTNTIITDFILDEMLFIKLLPTNKLYQITAIQTIIRRVNKI
;
A
#
# COMPACT_ATOMS: atom_id res chain seq x y z
N MET A 1 25.77 7.22 -22.88
CA MET A 1 24.46 7.89 -22.71
C MET A 1 23.43 6.81 -22.42
N ARG A 2 22.38 7.13 -21.66
CA ARG A 2 21.27 6.22 -21.39
C ARG A 2 19.97 6.94 -21.72
N LYS A 3 18.95 6.20 -22.12
CA LYS A 3 17.62 6.74 -22.41
C LYS A 3 16.82 6.89 -21.11
N CYS A 4 16.34 8.11 -20.85
CA CYS A 4 15.45 8.37 -19.71
C CYS A 4 14.06 7.80 -19.98
N ILE A 5 13.46 7.12 -19.00
CA ILE A 5 12.15 6.47 -19.19
C ILE A 5 11.00 7.48 -19.32
N ILE A 6 11.14 8.67 -18.73
CA ILE A 6 10.11 9.71 -18.75
C ILE A 6 10.15 10.52 -20.05
N CYS A 7 11.25 11.25 -20.30
CA CYS A 7 11.34 12.09 -21.51
C CYS A 7 11.71 11.30 -22.78
N ARG A 8 12.07 10.01 -22.65
CA ARG A 8 12.49 9.13 -23.76
C ARG A 8 13.64 9.68 -24.60
N LYS A 9 14.48 10.55 -24.04
CA LYS A 9 15.68 11.12 -24.68
C LYS A 9 16.95 10.53 -24.08
N GLU A 10 18.01 10.47 -24.90
CA GLU A 10 19.36 10.17 -24.43
C GLU A 10 19.86 11.27 -23.51
N LYS A 11 20.35 10.88 -22.33
CA LYS A 11 20.85 11.78 -21.29
C LYS A 11 22.17 11.27 -20.74
N ILE A 12 22.89 12.17 -20.08
CA ILE A 12 24.17 11.87 -19.42
C ILE A 12 23.96 11.79 -17.91
N LYS A 13 23.20 12.73 -17.33
CA LYS A 13 22.98 12.82 -15.89
C LYS A 13 21.69 12.12 -15.47
N PHE A 14 21.85 11.18 -14.54
CA PHE A 14 20.79 10.40 -13.91
C PHE A 14 20.99 10.48 -12.41
N ASN A 15 19.90 10.42 -11.67
CA ASN A 15 19.93 10.43 -10.21
C ASN A 15 19.20 9.23 -9.63
N ASP A 16 19.29 9.13 -8.32
CA ASP A 16 18.61 8.14 -7.51
C ASP A 16 17.13 8.53 -7.36
N GLU A 17 16.27 7.97 -8.21
CA GLU A 17 14.82 8.25 -8.21
C GLU A 17 14.11 7.29 -7.27
N HIS A 18 13.28 7.83 -6.38
CA HIS A 18 12.43 7.01 -5.52
C HIS A 18 11.08 6.82 -6.21
N VAL A 19 10.76 5.58 -6.55
CA VAL A 19 9.51 5.27 -7.27
C VAL A 19 8.30 5.69 -6.43
N ILE A 20 8.32 5.32 -5.15
CA ILE A 20 7.42 5.88 -4.13
C ILE A 20 8.17 7.05 -3.46
N PRO A 21 7.57 8.25 -3.31
CA PRO A 21 8.31 9.39 -2.76
C PRO A 21 8.90 9.14 -1.36
N ASP A 22 10.17 9.52 -1.17
CA ASP A 22 10.88 9.46 0.12
C ASP A 22 10.09 10.12 1.28
N SER A 23 9.42 11.23 1.00
CA SER A 23 8.63 11.96 2.01
C SER A 23 7.44 11.19 2.60
N ILE A 24 7.09 10.06 1.98
CA ILE A 24 6.12 9.10 2.50
C ILE A 24 6.75 7.74 2.77
N LYS A 25 8.07 7.67 3.01
CA LYS A 25 8.81 6.44 3.32
C LYS A 25 8.86 5.43 2.16
N GLY A 26 9.05 5.91 0.93
CA GLY A 26 9.41 5.05 -0.20
C GLY A 26 10.90 4.70 -0.21
N TYR A 27 11.22 3.43 -0.40
CA TYR A 27 12.58 2.87 -0.37
C TYR A 27 12.94 2.07 -1.62
N TYR A 28 12.05 2.02 -2.62
CA TYR A 28 12.35 1.42 -3.92
C TYR A 28 12.92 2.46 -4.89
N HIS A 29 14.13 2.20 -5.37
CA HIS A 29 14.93 3.17 -6.12
C HIS A 29 15.21 2.66 -7.53
N ILE A 30 15.23 3.58 -8.50
CA ILE A 30 15.61 3.30 -9.88
C ILE A 30 16.59 4.37 -10.39
N PHE A 31 17.37 4.01 -11.41
CA PHE A 31 18.43 4.87 -11.98
C PHE A 31 18.19 5.19 -13.46
N THR A 32 16.93 5.14 -13.89
CA THR A 32 16.50 5.25 -15.29
C THR A 32 15.77 6.56 -15.59
N VAL A 33 15.70 7.48 -14.61
CA VAL A 33 15.14 8.83 -14.75
C VAL A 33 16.26 9.86 -14.73
N CYS A 34 16.26 10.79 -15.67
CA CYS A 34 17.28 11.85 -15.71
C CYS A 34 16.97 12.96 -14.68
N GLU A 35 18.01 13.70 -14.24
CA GLU A 35 17.89 14.75 -13.20
C GLU A 35 16.79 15.78 -13.50
N ASP A 36 16.66 16.22 -14.75
CA ASP A 36 15.62 17.18 -15.19
C ASP A 36 14.20 16.64 -14.96
N CYS A 37 13.98 15.36 -15.30
CA CYS A 37 12.67 14.73 -15.16
C CYS A 37 12.35 14.46 -13.69
N ASN A 38 13.30 13.92 -12.92
CA ASN A 38 13.10 13.70 -11.49
C ASN A 38 12.72 15.02 -10.79
N SER A 39 13.50 16.09 -11.00
CA SER A 39 13.24 17.39 -10.38
C SER A 39 11.85 17.93 -10.72
N LYS A 40 11.44 17.82 -11.99
CA LYS A 40 10.12 18.25 -12.45
C LYS A 40 9.00 17.39 -11.84
N MET A 41 9.12 16.07 -11.86
CA MET A 41 8.13 15.16 -11.30
C MET A 41 7.97 15.34 -9.79
N GLY A 42 9.08 15.56 -9.07
CA GLY A 42 9.04 15.87 -7.65
C GLY A 42 8.16 17.10 -7.33
N ALA A 43 8.26 18.14 -8.17
CA ALA A 43 7.52 19.39 -7.98
C ALA A 43 6.06 19.32 -8.46
N GLU A 44 5.79 18.68 -9.61
CA GLU A 44 4.48 18.74 -10.29
C GLU A 44 3.61 17.49 -10.10
N ILE A 45 4.22 16.33 -9.83
CA ILE A 45 3.55 15.02 -9.76
C ILE A 45 3.57 14.49 -8.33
N ASP A 46 4.74 14.26 -7.74
CA ASP A 46 4.85 13.67 -6.41
C ASP A 46 4.22 14.57 -5.33
N SER A 47 4.29 15.88 -5.54
CA SER A 47 3.63 16.86 -4.68
C SER A 47 2.11 16.62 -4.57
N LYS A 48 1.45 16.19 -5.65
CA LYS A 48 0.00 15.91 -5.69
C LYS A 48 -0.41 14.81 -4.73
N LEU A 49 0.47 13.83 -4.49
CA LEU A 49 0.25 12.79 -3.48
C LEU A 49 0.76 13.24 -2.12
N THR A 50 1.99 13.74 -2.04
CA THR A 50 2.68 14.00 -0.77
C THR A 50 2.10 15.18 0.02
N SER A 51 1.41 16.11 -0.67
CA SER A 51 0.63 17.20 -0.07
C SER A 51 -0.88 16.93 -0.05
N HIS A 52 -1.33 15.73 -0.41
CA HIS A 52 -2.73 15.38 -0.31
C HIS A 52 -3.14 15.33 1.17
N LYS A 53 -4.34 15.85 1.51
CA LYS A 53 -4.79 15.97 2.91
C LYS A 53 -4.73 14.66 3.71
N PHE A 54 -5.19 13.54 3.14
CA PHE A 54 -5.05 12.23 3.80
C PHE A 54 -3.60 11.76 3.99
N ILE A 55 -2.67 12.14 3.10
CA ILE A 55 -1.25 11.88 3.32
C ILE A 55 -0.70 12.78 4.42
N GLU A 56 -1.10 14.06 4.50
CA GLU A 56 -0.72 14.92 5.61
C GLU A 56 -1.19 14.37 6.95
N PHE A 57 -2.44 13.89 7.03
CA PHE A 57 -2.96 13.20 8.21
C PHE A 57 -2.14 11.95 8.56
N LYS A 58 -1.82 11.11 7.57
CA LYS A 58 -0.99 9.91 7.81
C LYS A 58 0.43 10.25 8.25
N ARG A 59 1.04 11.27 7.65
CA ARG A 59 2.37 11.75 8.05
C ARG A 59 2.36 12.32 9.46
N TYR A 60 1.28 13.00 9.85
CA TYR A 60 1.08 13.46 11.23
C TYR A 60 0.92 12.28 12.20
N GLU A 61 0.00 11.35 11.92
CA GLU A 61 -0.25 10.14 12.73
C GLU A 61 1.03 9.31 12.95
N LEU A 62 1.86 9.19 11.91
CA LEU A 62 3.08 8.38 11.91
C LEU A 62 4.35 9.20 12.22
N ASN A 63 4.23 10.49 12.59
CA ASN A 63 5.34 11.40 12.86
C ASN A 63 6.41 11.46 11.75
N ILE A 64 5.99 11.41 10.48
CA ILE A 64 6.87 11.42 9.31
C ILE A 64 7.27 12.86 8.96
N LYS A 65 8.54 13.18 9.21
CA LYS A 65 9.14 14.48 8.90
C LYS A 65 9.44 14.59 7.41
N GLY A 66 9.24 15.77 6.83
CA GLY A 66 9.77 16.09 5.50
C GLY A 66 11.26 16.42 5.53
N LYS A 67 11.82 16.75 4.37
CA LYS A 67 13.22 17.21 4.23
C LYS A 67 13.57 18.44 5.09
N SER A 68 12.58 19.27 5.42
CA SER A 68 12.73 20.41 6.35
C SER A 68 12.85 20.02 7.82
N GLY A 69 12.74 18.72 8.15
CA GLY A 69 12.72 18.22 9.52
C GLY A 69 11.39 18.44 10.25
N ARG A 70 10.37 19.00 9.59
CA ARG A 70 9.05 19.28 10.17
C ARG A 70 7.99 18.28 9.72
N ILE A 71 7.07 17.96 10.61
CA ILE A 71 5.86 17.19 10.31
C ILE A 71 4.85 18.15 9.63
N PRO A 72 4.22 17.78 8.50
CA PRO A 72 3.17 18.58 7.90
C PRO A 72 2.00 18.76 8.87
N ASN A 73 1.42 19.95 8.91
CA ASN A 73 0.26 20.23 9.73
C ASN A 73 -1.02 20.07 8.88
N PRO A 74 -1.82 19.01 9.10
CA PRO A 74 -3.01 18.77 8.30
C PRO A 74 -4.11 19.82 8.54
N PHE A 75 -4.09 20.50 9.69
CA PHE A 75 -5.02 21.55 10.09
C PHE A 75 -4.44 22.96 9.90
N ALA A 76 -3.34 23.10 9.14
CA ALA A 76 -2.81 24.41 8.81
C ALA A 76 -3.85 25.28 8.11
N GLY A 77 -3.87 26.57 8.46
CA GLY A 77 -4.82 27.54 7.95
C GLY A 77 -5.50 28.32 9.07
N VAL A 78 -6.45 29.15 8.68
CA VAL A 78 -7.24 29.97 9.61
C VAL A 78 -8.60 29.31 9.82
N GLN A 79 -8.92 29.04 11.08
CA GLN A 79 -10.20 28.51 11.53
C GLN A 79 -11.02 29.60 12.23
N THR A 80 -12.32 29.36 12.35
CA THR A 80 -13.25 30.26 13.03
C THR A 80 -13.77 29.62 14.31
N LEU A 81 -13.94 30.40 15.38
CA LEU A 81 -14.59 29.91 16.59
C LEU A 81 -16.09 29.74 16.33
N LYS A 82 -16.62 28.54 16.60
CA LYS A 82 -18.02 28.17 16.30
C LYS A 82 -19.03 29.12 16.96
N ASN A 83 -18.77 29.50 18.21
CA ASN A 83 -19.65 30.37 18.99
C ASN A 83 -19.36 31.87 18.76
N GLU A 84 -18.29 32.19 18.03
CA GLU A 84 -17.87 33.56 17.76
C GLU A 84 -17.35 33.68 16.31
N PRO A 85 -18.23 33.74 15.29
CA PRO A 85 -17.85 33.64 13.88
C PRO A 85 -16.85 34.70 13.38
N GLY A 86 -16.69 35.79 14.13
CA GLY A 86 -15.69 36.84 13.86
C GLY A 86 -14.30 36.53 14.43
N ARG A 87 -14.20 35.69 15.47
CA ARG A 87 -12.93 35.32 16.10
C ARG A 87 -12.29 34.19 15.29
N LYS A 88 -11.03 34.42 14.91
CA LYS A 88 -10.25 33.50 14.10
C LYS A 88 -9.10 32.92 14.91
N ALA A 89 -8.71 31.70 14.60
CA ALA A 89 -7.60 31.02 15.22
C ALA A 89 -6.77 30.24 14.19
N THR A 90 -5.57 29.85 14.57
CA THR A 90 -4.73 28.94 13.80
C THR A 90 -4.28 27.78 14.68
N PHE A 91 -4.26 26.58 14.12
CA PHE A 91 -3.50 25.47 14.67
C PHE A 91 -2.09 25.48 14.11
N ASP A 92 -1.10 25.66 14.96
CA ASP A 92 0.31 25.44 14.65
C ASP A 92 0.80 24.12 15.25
N LEU A 93 1.91 23.58 14.74
CA LEU A 93 2.61 22.45 15.36
C LEU A 93 3.88 22.93 16.04
N ASN A 94 4.09 22.49 17.28
CA ASN A 94 5.36 22.68 17.96
C ASN A 94 6.45 21.72 17.41
N LYS A 95 7.68 21.82 17.91
CA LYS A 95 8.80 20.95 17.47
C LYS A 95 8.56 19.46 17.73
N ASP A 96 7.70 19.13 18.69
CA ASP A 96 7.33 17.77 19.09
C ASP A 96 6.10 17.25 18.34
N GLY A 97 5.55 18.02 17.39
CA GLY A 97 4.34 17.64 16.65
C GLY A 97 3.04 17.80 17.45
N LYS A 98 3.03 18.56 18.55
CA LYS A 98 1.80 18.86 19.29
C LYS A 98 1.14 20.14 18.76
N PHE A 99 -0.19 20.13 18.70
CA PHE A 99 -0.97 21.30 18.34
C PHE A 99 -0.81 22.43 19.35
N ILE A 100 -0.59 23.62 18.83
CA ILE A 100 -0.67 24.88 19.54
C ILE A 100 -1.79 25.68 18.91
N LEU A 101 -2.83 25.95 19.69
CA LEU A 101 -3.85 26.91 19.32
C LEU A 101 -3.31 28.32 19.52
N ARG A 102 -3.54 29.20 18.53
CA ARG A 102 -3.23 30.62 18.61
C ARG A 102 -4.44 31.42 18.12
N LEU A 103 -4.90 32.36 18.92
CA LEU A 103 -5.97 33.28 18.53
C LEU A 103 -5.39 34.37 17.64
N LEU A 104 -6.05 34.67 16.53
CA LEU A 104 -5.69 35.82 15.71
C LEU A 104 -6.31 37.09 16.31
N PRO A 105 -5.67 38.26 16.15
CA PRO A 105 -6.24 39.52 16.62
C PRO A 105 -7.66 39.72 16.08
N PHE A 106 -8.59 40.02 16.98
CA PHE A 106 -9.99 40.24 16.64
C PHE A 106 -10.40 41.67 16.96
N VAL A 107 -11.04 42.32 16.00
CA VAL A 107 -11.62 43.65 16.15
C VAL A 107 -13.09 43.57 15.72
N PRO A 108 -14.05 43.73 16.65
CA PRO A 108 -15.48 43.74 16.33
C PRO A 108 -15.82 44.81 15.29
N GLU A 109 -16.81 44.55 14.43
CA GLU A 109 -17.37 45.56 13.53
C GLU A 109 -18.02 46.67 14.34
N LEU A 110 -17.65 47.93 14.06
CA LEU A 110 -18.33 49.10 14.61
C LEU A 110 -19.57 49.37 13.77
N LYS A 111 -20.76 49.27 14.38
CA LYS A 111 -21.99 49.73 13.72
C LYS A 111 -21.94 51.25 13.59
N SER A 112 -22.18 51.76 12.39
CA SER A 112 -21.74 53.07 11.87
C SER A 112 -22.36 54.33 12.45
N ASP A 113 -23.15 54.27 13.53
CA ASP A 113 -24.06 55.38 13.85
C ASP A 113 -23.63 56.26 15.04
N TYR A 114 -22.48 56.01 15.67
CA TYR A 114 -22.01 56.83 16.80
C TYR A 114 -20.50 57.16 16.73
N PRO A 115 -20.12 58.44 16.57
CA PRO A 115 -18.72 58.91 16.55
C PRO A 115 -18.02 58.91 17.93
N GLN A 116 -18.62 58.28 18.96
CA GLN A 116 -18.06 58.13 20.32
C GLN A 116 -18.08 56.66 20.79
N SER A 117 -17.94 55.71 19.86
CA SER A 117 -18.03 54.29 20.20
C SER A 117 -16.70 53.76 20.73
N ASN A 118 -16.64 53.52 22.04
CA ASN A 118 -15.63 52.65 22.65
C ASN A 118 -15.64 51.31 21.90
N PHE A 119 -14.48 50.85 21.44
CA PHE A 119 -14.34 49.52 20.84
C PHE A 119 -13.26 48.74 21.57
N SER A 120 -13.50 47.44 21.77
CA SER A 120 -12.52 46.51 22.29
C SER A 120 -11.88 45.76 21.14
N PHE A 121 -10.66 45.28 21.33
CA PHE A 121 -10.03 44.28 20.46
C PHE A 121 -9.36 43.24 21.35
N SER A 122 -9.17 42.03 20.84
CA SER A 122 -8.44 40.99 21.54
C SER A 122 -7.18 40.61 20.77
N ILE A 123 -6.13 40.25 21.53
CA ILE A 123 -4.86 39.72 21.03
C ILE A 123 -4.55 38.48 21.86
N ASP A 124 -3.99 37.44 21.24
CA ASP A 124 -3.48 36.29 21.98
C ASP A 124 -2.41 36.74 23.00
N LYS A 125 -2.47 36.19 24.22
CA LYS A 125 -1.53 36.53 25.28
C LYS A 125 -0.06 36.36 24.87
N LYS A 126 0.25 35.38 24.01
CA LYS A 126 1.61 35.15 23.49
C LYS A 126 2.10 36.29 22.58
N ASP A 127 1.17 37.03 21.98
CA ASP A 127 1.43 38.11 21.04
C ASP A 127 1.39 39.50 21.68
N LEU A 128 1.31 39.56 23.01
CA LEU A 128 1.29 40.82 23.76
C LEU A 128 2.52 41.70 23.46
N HIS A 129 3.67 41.08 23.18
CA HIS A 129 4.89 41.79 22.77
C HIS A 129 4.76 42.52 21.41
N LEU A 130 3.79 42.15 20.58
CA LEU A 130 3.50 42.78 19.28
C LEU A 130 2.33 43.76 19.36
N LYS A 131 1.79 44.02 20.57
CA LYS A 131 0.57 44.80 20.81
C LYS A 131 0.56 46.14 20.07
N ASP A 132 1.61 46.94 20.18
CA ASP A 132 1.63 48.29 19.59
C ASP A 132 1.56 48.26 18.07
N GLY A 133 2.28 47.34 17.42
CA GLY A 133 2.24 47.19 15.97
C GLY A 133 0.89 46.66 15.46
N ILE A 134 0.23 45.80 16.24
CA ILE A 134 -1.13 45.33 15.94
C ILE A 134 -2.12 46.50 16.06
N ILE A 135 -2.02 47.31 17.12
CA ILE A 135 -2.83 48.51 17.31
C ILE A 135 -2.66 49.45 16.11
N ASP A 136 -1.44 49.80 15.72
CA ASP A 136 -1.19 50.71 14.59
C ASP A 136 -1.83 50.22 13.29
N LYS A 137 -1.76 48.91 13.05
CA LYS A 137 -2.39 48.28 11.88
C LYS A 137 -3.91 48.39 11.92
N ILE A 138 -4.53 48.18 13.09
CA ILE A 138 -5.98 48.31 13.28
C ILE A 138 -6.42 49.76 13.07
N LEU A 139 -5.69 50.72 13.66
CA LEU A 139 -5.98 52.15 13.54
C LEU A 139 -5.90 52.62 12.09
N LYS A 140 -4.84 52.21 11.38
CA LYS A 140 -4.66 52.49 9.95
C LYS A 140 -5.79 51.89 9.11
N MET A 141 -6.18 50.64 9.38
CA MET A 141 -7.28 49.97 8.66
C MET A 141 -8.63 50.69 8.85
N ARG A 142 -8.82 51.36 9.98
CA ARG A 142 -10.05 52.11 10.30
C ARG A 142 -9.95 53.62 10.10
N ASN A 143 -8.83 54.10 9.55
CA ASN A 143 -8.58 55.52 9.34
C ASN A 143 -8.72 56.37 10.63
N LEU A 144 -8.27 55.81 11.76
CA LEU A 144 -8.31 56.45 13.07
C LEU A 144 -6.94 57.01 13.45
N ASP A 145 -6.93 58.16 14.12
CA ASP A 145 -5.72 58.85 14.58
C ASP A 145 -5.34 58.38 15.99
N ARG A 146 -4.13 57.84 16.14
CA ARG A 146 -3.61 57.33 17.42
C ARG A 146 -3.57 58.40 18.52
N SER A 147 -3.40 59.68 18.16
CA SER A 147 -3.36 60.78 19.14
C SER A 147 -4.71 61.06 19.80
N LYS A 148 -5.81 60.55 19.22
CA LYS A 148 -7.19 60.80 19.68
C LYS A 148 -7.79 59.62 20.44
N ILE A 149 -6.97 58.64 20.82
CA ILE A 149 -7.41 57.37 21.41
C ILE A 149 -6.80 57.21 22.80
N SER A 150 -7.65 56.99 23.81
CA SER A 150 -7.25 56.51 25.13
C SER A 150 -7.46 54.99 25.22
N PHE A 151 -6.54 54.30 25.88
CA PHE A 151 -6.69 52.88 26.19
C PHE A 151 -7.11 52.73 27.64
N GLU A 152 -8.31 52.22 27.87
CA GLU A 152 -8.81 51.91 29.21
C GLU A 152 -8.90 50.40 29.38
N ASN A 153 -8.50 49.91 30.56
CA ASN A 153 -8.69 48.55 31.08
C ASN A 153 -8.23 47.38 30.17
N GLN A 154 -7.14 46.73 30.56
CA GLN A 154 -6.76 45.43 30.00
C GLN A 154 -7.45 44.31 30.78
N ILE A 155 -8.28 43.53 30.09
CA ILE A 155 -8.95 42.36 30.66
C ILE A 155 -8.30 41.11 30.06
N GLU A 156 -7.93 40.16 30.92
CA GLU A 156 -7.50 38.84 30.48
C GLU A 156 -8.70 37.88 30.51
N GLU A 157 -9.00 37.27 29.37
CA GLU A 157 -10.07 36.30 29.19
C GLU A 157 -9.47 34.95 28.78
N THR A 158 -9.97 33.86 29.34
CA THR A 158 -9.62 32.49 28.92
C THR A 158 -10.85 31.85 28.29
N ILE A 159 -10.68 31.30 27.09
CA ILE A 159 -11.71 30.52 26.42
C ILE A 159 -11.47 29.05 26.77
N GLU A 160 -12.32 28.50 27.63
CA GLU A 160 -12.29 27.07 27.96
C GLU A 160 -12.86 26.26 26.79
N GLU A 161 -12.19 25.16 26.44
CA GLU A 161 -12.62 24.19 25.42
C GLU A 161 -13.14 24.82 24.10
N PRO A 162 -12.33 25.62 23.39
CA PRO A 162 -12.78 26.31 22.20
C PRO A 162 -13.14 25.34 21.07
N TRP A 163 -14.37 25.45 20.57
CA TRP A 163 -14.83 24.73 19.39
C TRP A 163 -14.51 25.51 18.13
N LEU A 164 -13.75 24.91 17.22
CA LEU A 164 -13.37 25.50 15.94
C LEU A 164 -14.12 24.85 14.79
N GLU A 165 -14.53 25.69 13.84
CA GLU A 165 -15.07 25.28 12.57
C GLU A 165 -14.02 25.49 11.47
N SER A 166 -13.86 24.48 10.61
CA SER A 166 -12.91 24.52 9.51
C SER A 166 -13.48 23.84 8.26
N LYS A 167 -13.06 24.34 7.10
CA LYS A 167 -13.38 23.75 5.80
C LYS A 167 -12.13 23.11 5.22
N ILE A 168 -12.20 21.81 4.95
CA ILE A 168 -11.13 21.06 4.30
C ILE A 168 -11.57 20.73 2.87
N THR A 169 -10.71 21.06 1.90
CA THR A 169 -10.87 20.63 0.51
C THR A 169 -10.08 19.35 0.30
N ILE A 170 -10.74 18.32 -0.23
CA ILE A 170 -10.12 17.04 -0.57
C ILE A 170 -10.00 16.95 -2.09
N ASP A 171 -8.80 16.67 -2.58
CA ASP A 171 -8.58 16.34 -3.98
C ASP A 171 -9.04 14.89 -4.23
N ILE A 172 -9.79 14.67 -5.30
CA ILE A 172 -10.28 13.33 -5.67
C ILE A 172 -9.71 12.86 -7.01
N VAL A 173 -8.85 13.66 -7.65
CA VAL A 173 -8.34 13.34 -8.98
C VAL A 173 -6.84 13.54 -9.15
N ASP A 174 -6.29 14.71 -8.80
CA ASP A 174 -4.93 15.06 -9.20
C ASP A 174 -3.89 14.12 -8.60
N PHE A 175 -4.10 13.62 -7.38
CA PHE A 175 -3.20 12.65 -6.73
C PHE A 175 -2.98 11.37 -7.56
N LYS A 176 -3.90 11.01 -8.46
CA LYS A 176 -3.80 9.79 -9.28
C LYS A 176 -2.62 9.83 -10.25
N ILE A 177 -2.12 11.01 -10.63
CA ILE A 177 -0.95 11.11 -11.52
C ILE A 177 0.33 10.62 -10.84
N ALA A 178 0.46 10.81 -9.52
CA ALA A 178 1.56 10.27 -8.74
C ALA A 178 1.46 8.74 -8.59
N LEU A 179 0.25 8.20 -8.43
CA LEU A 179 0.04 6.75 -8.43
C LEU A 179 0.35 6.13 -9.80
N LEU A 180 0.03 6.85 -10.89
CA LEU A 180 0.42 6.47 -12.25
C LEU A 180 1.94 6.48 -12.43
N LYS A 181 2.66 7.47 -11.90
CA LYS A 181 4.13 7.50 -11.87
C LYS A 181 4.69 6.26 -11.20
N ILE A 182 4.25 5.96 -9.97
CA ILE A 182 4.67 4.78 -9.21
C ILE A 182 4.48 3.50 -10.03
N ALA A 183 3.29 3.31 -10.61
CA ALA A 183 2.98 2.14 -11.41
C ALA A 183 3.84 2.04 -12.68
N TYR A 184 4.01 3.15 -13.40
CA TYR A 184 4.78 3.21 -14.63
C TYR A 184 6.26 2.89 -14.40
N GLU A 185 6.87 3.57 -13.43
CA GLU A 185 8.29 3.42 -13.11
C GLU A 185 8.60 2.00 -12.65
N PHE A 186 7.77 1.44 -11.77
CA PHE A 186 7.92 0.05 -11.34
C PHE A 186 7.76 -0.92 -12.51
N ALA A 187 6.76 -0.74 -13.38
CA ALA A 187 6.54 -1.62 -14.51
C ALA A 187 7.67 -1.60 -15.54
N VAL A 188 8.20 -0.42 -15.87
CA VAL A 188 9.32 -0.31 -16.83
C VAL A 188 10.57 -0.98 -16.30
N ASP A 189 10.82 -0.84 -14.99
CA ASP A 189 11.99 -1.42 -14.34
C ASP A 189 11.89 -2.96 -14.24
N GLN A 190 10.70 -3.49 -13.91
CA GLN A 190 10.49 -4.94 -13.78
C GLN A 190 10.25 -5.66 -15.12
N ILE A 191 9.79 -4.94 -16.14
CA ILE A 191 9.40 -5.51 -17.43
C ILE A 191 10.05 -4.67 -18.54
N PRO A 192 11.33 -4.92 -18.89
CA PRO A 192 12.05 -4.09 -19.87
C PRO A 192 11.32 -3.91 -21.21
N GLN A 193 10.63 -4.96 -21.68
CA GLN A 193 9.83 -4.91 -22.91
C GLN A 193 8.61 -3.98 -22.83
N TYR A 194 8.09 -3.70 -21.63
CA TYR A 194 6.96 -2.78 -21.42
C TYR A 194 7.32 -1.35 -21.84
N PHE A 195 8.59 -0.95 -21.77
CA PHE A 195 9.03 0.38 -22.19
C PHE A 195 8.64 0.73 -23.64
N HIS A 196 8.54 -0.28 -24.50
CA HIS A 196 8.17 -0.14 -25.91
C HIS A 196 6.65 -0.23 -26.17
N ASP A 197 5.84 -0.44 -25.13
CA ASP A 197 4.39 -0.48 -25.25
C ASP A 197 3.81 0.89 -25.62
N GLU A 198 2.76 0.89 -26.44
CA GLU A 198 2.07 2.12 -26.88
C GLU A 198 1.49 2.89 -25.68
N LEU A 199 0.92 2.18 -24.70
CA LEU A 199 0.42 2.83 -23.49
C LEU A 199 1.56 3.30 -22.59
N ALA A 200 2.70 2.60 -22.55
CA ALA A 200 3.89 3.09 -21.85
C ALA A 200 4.44 4.38 -22.47
N VAL A 201 4.37 4.53 -23.79
CA VAL A 201 4.73 5.79 -24.49
C VAL A 201 3.80 6.89 -24.03
N LYS A 202 2.49 6.64 -24.12
CA LYS A 202 1.47 7.60 -23.74
C LYS A 202 1.56 8.04 -22.28
N ILE A 203 1.77 7.10 -21.36
CA ILE A 203 1.94 7.37 -19.93
C ILE A 203 3.18 8.24 -19.70
N SER A 204 4.31 7.91 -20.33
CA SER A 204 5.54 8.72 -20.17
C SER A 204 5.36 10.17 -20.65
N GLU A 205 4.57 10.40 -21.71
CA GLU A 205 4.25 11.74 -22.20
C GLU A 205 3.32 12.49 -21.23
N ILE A 206 2.33 11.81 -20.65
CA ILE A 206 1.44 12.37 -19.62
C ILE A 206 2.26 12.80 -18.42
N LEU A 207 3.15 11.94 -17.92
CA LEU A 207 4.02 12.23 -16.79
C LEU A 207 5.00 13.36 -17.11
N PHE A 208 5.66 13.32 -18.28
CA PHE A 208 6.59 14.37 -18.68
C PHE A 208 5.95 15.77 -18.73
N ASN A 209 4.67 15.86 -19.11
CA ASN A 209 3.93 17.11 -19.20
C ASN A 209 3.07 17.44 -17.97
N ALA A 210 3.02 16.55 -16.97
CA ALA A 210 2.07 16.62 -15.85
C ALA A 210 0.60 16.83 -16.32
N ASP A 211 0.22 16.18 -17.42
CA ASP A 211 -1.06 16.43 -18.11
C ASP A 211 -2.21 15.64 -17.47
N ILE A 212 -2.86 16.26 -16.48
CA ILE A 212 -3.99 15.69 -15.74
C ILE A 212 -5.19 15.41 -16.66
N GLN A 213 -5.40 16.22 -17.70
CA GLN A 213 -6.57 16.05 -18.58
C GLN A 213 -6.39 14.83 -19.49
N LYS A 214 -5.21 14.67 -20.09
CA LYS A 214 -4.89 13.44 -20.83
C LYS A 214 -4.90 12.22 -19.91
N MET A 215 -4.36 12.32 -18.70
CA MET A 215 -4.45 11.23 -17.73
C MET A 215 -5.91 10.77 -17.54
N LYS A 216 -6.86 11.71 -17.38
CA LYS A 216 -8.29 11.39 -17.20
C LYS A 216 -8.92 10.74 -18.44
N SER A 217 -8.58 11.19 -19.64
CA SER A 217 -9.20 10.68 -20.87
C SER A 217 -8.58 9.37 -21.35
N ASP A 218 -7.29 9.18 -21.08
CA ASP A 218 -6.47 8.19 -21.76
C ASP A 218 -6.11 6.98 -20.91
N ILE A 219 -6.16 7.12 -19.57
CA ILE A 219 -5.73 6.09 -18.64
C ILE A 219 -6.95 5.50 -17.93
N ILE A 220 -7.02 4.17 -17.95
CA ILE A 220 -8.08 3.43 -17.27
C ILE A 220 -7.64 3.16 -15.83
N PHE A 221 -8.29 3.86 -14.89
CA PHE A 221 -8.19 3.61 -13.47
C PHE A 221 -9.32 2.68 -13.01
N ILE A 222 -8.96 1.68 -12.21
CA ILE A 222 -9.87 0.73 -11.60
C ILE A 222 -10.06 1.15 -10.14
N GLY A 223 -11.26 1.64 -9.84
CA GLY A 223 -11.59 2.22 -8.54
C GLY A 223 -11.35 3.73 -8.48
N ASN A 224 -11.82 4.35 -7.39
CA ASN A 224 -11.73 5.79 -7.18
C ASN A 224 -10.43 6.22 -6.47
N GLY A 225 -9.65 5.28 -5.94
CA GLY A 225 -8.44 5.52 -5.16
C GLY A 225 -8.66 5.49 -3.65
N PHE A 226 -9.90 5.48 -3.16
CA PHE A 226 -10.24 5.46 -1.73
C PHE A 226 -10.93 4.16 -1.29
N ASP A 227 -11.49 3.40 -2.24
CA ASP A 227 -12.14 2.12 -2.00
C ASP A 227 -11.14 0.95 -2.06
N LYS A 228 -11.31 -0.01 -1.15
CA LYS A 228 -10.41 -1.16 -0.96
C LYS A 228 -10.81 -2.42 -1.75
N LYS A 229 -11.87 -2.40 -2.55
CA LYS A 229 -12.37 -3.59 -3.27
C LYS A 229 -11.32 -4.17 -4.21
N ILE A 230 -10.45 -3.32 -4.77
CA ILE A 230 -9.35 -3.75 -5.64
C ILE A 230 -8.35 -4.64 -4.90
N LEU A 231 -8.23 -4.51 -3.56
CA LEU A 231 -7.34 -5.31 -2.73
C LEU A 231 -7.91 -6.71 -2.40
N LYS A 232 -9.23 -6.88 -2.49
CA LYS A 232 -9.94 -8.08 -2.04
C LYS A 232 -9.40 -9.39 -2.62
N PRO A 233 -9.00 -9.49 -3.90
CA PRO A 233 -8.46 -10.72 -4.46
C PRO A 233 -7.21 -11.22 -3.73
N LEU A 234 -6.38 -10.33 -3.18
CA LEU A 234 -5.11 -10.68 -2.54
C LEU A 234 -5.12 -10.50 -1.02
N SER A 235 -6.22 -10.02 -0.43
CA SER A 235 -6.30 -9.71 1.00
C SER A 235 -6.18 -10.93 1.92
N HIS A 236 -6.29 -12.13 1.36
CA HIS A 236 -6.08 -13.38 2.09
C HIS A 236 -4.60 -13.79 2.16
N LEU A 237 -3.73 -13.21 1.30
CA LEU A 237 -2.30 -13.48 1.22
C LEU A 237 -1.45 -12.30 1.71
N ILE A 238 -1.94 -11.07 1.54
CA ILE A 238 -1.24 -9.85 1.88
C ILE A 238 -2.02 -9.11 2.97
N ASP A 239 -1.32 -8.69 4.02
CA ASP A 239 -1.90 -7.77 5.00
C ASP A 239 -1.85 -6.35 4.46
N PHE A 240 -2.99 -5.86 3.99
CA PHE A 240 -3.17 -4.50 3.53
C PHE A 240 -3.59 -3.53 4.63
N GLU A 241 -3.89 -4.01 5.85
CA GLU A 241 -4.39 -3.13 6.92
C GLU A 241 -3.27 -2.37 7.65
N ASN A 242 -2.02 -2.75 7.43
CA ASN A 242 -0.84 -2.04 7.93
C ASN A 242 -0.48 -0.77 7.12
N ASN A 243 0.56 -0.07 7.56
CA ASN A 243 1.04 1.17 6.95
C ASN A 243 2.06 0.95 5.81
N ASN A 244 2.26 -0.28 5.35
CA ASN A 244 3.19 -0.55 4.25
C ASN A 244 2.63 -0.04 2.93
N HIS A 245 3.50 0.04 1.93
CA HIS A 245 3.09 0.31 0.55
C HIS A 245 3.25 -0.95 -0.28
N TYR A 246 2.31 -1.16 -1.19
CA TYR A 246 2.33 -2.28 -2.11
C TYR A 246 2.14 -1.79 -3.53
N VAL A 247 3.00 -2.26 -4.43
CA VAL A 247 2.85 -2.06 -5.88
C VAL A 247 2.84 -3.44 -6.51
N ILE A 248 1.76 -3.82 -7.18
CA ILE A 248 1.55 -5.20 -7.62
C ILE A 248 1.26 -5.20 -9.12
N LEU A 249 2.16 -5.80 -9.89
CA LEU A 249 1.98 -6.06 -11.31
C LEU A 249 1.37 -7.45 -11.50
N MET A 250 0.35 -7.53 -12.34
CA MET A 250 -0.29 -8.80 -12.72
C MET A 250 -0.93 -8.68 -14.10
N ASP A 251 -1.09 -9.81 -14.78
CA ASP A 251 -1.90 -9.88 -16.00
C ASP A 251 -3.35 -10.22 -15.65
N ALA A 252 -4.29 -9.44 -16.18
CA ALA A 252 -5.72 -9.72 -16.11
C ALA A 252 -6.25 -10.08 -17.49
N LYS A 253 -6.95 -11.22 -17.64
CA LYS A 253 -7.37 -11.78 -18.93
C LYS A 253 -8.05 -10.79 -19.89
N SER A 254 -8.88 -9.88 -19.37
CA SER A 254 -9.62 -8.89 -20.17
C SER A 254 -8.99 -7.49 -20.20
N LEU A 255 -7.98 -7.24 -19.38
CA LEU A 255 -7.37 -5.92 -19.22
C LEU A 255 -5.89 -5.88 -19.60
N GLY A 256 -5.23 -7.01 -19.82
CA GLY A 256 -3.78 -7.06 -20.03
C GLY A 256 -3.02 -6.76 -18.74
N LEU A 257 -1.86 -6.11 -18.85
CA LEU A 257 -1.04 -5.72 -17.71
C LEU A 257 -1.73 -4.63 -16.89
N ILE A 258 -1.95 -4.93 -15.61
CA ILE A 258 -2.44 -3.99 -14.63
C ILE A 258 -1.42 -3.83 -13.50
N CYS A 259 -1.42 -2.65 -12.90
CA CYS A 259 -0.67 -2.36 -11.69
C CYS A 259 -1.62 -1.89 -10.59
N GLN A 260 -1.61 -2.56 -9.45
CA GLN A 260 -2.30 -2.13 -8.25
C GLN A 260 -1.33 -1.36 -7.36
N VAL A 261 -1.70 -0.16 -6.93
CA VAL A 261 -0.91 0.68 -6.02
C VAL A 261 -1.69 0.88 -4.73
N ASN A 262 -1.09 0.53 -3.60
CA ASN A 262 -1.63 0.73 -2.25
C ASN A 262 -0.66 1.54 -1.38
N ILE A 263 -1.08 2.72 -0.90
CA ILE A 263 -0.25 3.63 -0.08
C ILE A 263 -0.91 3.86 1.27
N PHE A 264 -0.20 3.55 2.37
CA PHE A 264 -0.63 3.67 3.78
C PHE A 264 -2.03 3.10 4.09
N ASN A 265 -2.49 2.09 3.35
CA ASN A 265 -3.89 1.62 3.43
C ASN A 265 -4.94 2.75 3.27
N THR A 266 -4.51 3.87 2.66
CA THR A 266 -5.26 5.11 2.52
C THR A 266 -5.68 5.29 1.07
N PHE A 267 -4.76 5.00 0.15
CA PHE A 267 -5.03 4.97 -1.27
C PHE A 267 -4.89 3.58 -1.82
N SER A 268 -5.87 3.13 -2.60
CA SER A 268 -5.84 1.85 -3.30
C SER A 268 -6.45 2.03 -4.69
N ILE A 269 -5.67 1.78 -5.73
CA ILE A 269 -6.12 1.95 -7.12
C ILE A 269 -5.49 0.88 -8.02
N GLY A 270 -6.27 0.38 -8.98
CA GLY A 270 -5.73 -0.38 -10.11
C GLY A 270 -5.52 0.55 -11.30
N ILE A 271 -4.47 0.30 -12.08
CA ILE A 271 -4.13 1.10 -13.26
C ILE A 271 -3.87 0.12 -14.41
N GLN A 272 -4.59 0.27 -15.52
CA GLN A 272 -4.28 -0.49 -16.72
C GLN A 272 -3.05 0.10 -17.40
N LEU A 273 -1.97 -0.67 -17.47
CA LEU A 273 -0.69 -0.25 -18.02
C LEU A 273 -0.52 -0.68 -19.48
N SER A 274 -1.09 -1.82 -19.86
CA SER A 274 -1.14 -2.29 -21.26
C SER A 274 -2.35 -3.18 -21.48
N LYS A 275 -2.82 -3.29 -22.74
CA LYS A 275 -3.78 -4.33 -23.16
C LYS A 275 -3.10 -5.68 -23.41
N LYS A 276 -1.77 -5.71 -23.49
CA LYS A 276 -0.98 -6.93 -23.68
C LYS A 276 -0.67 -7.58 -22.33
N SER A 277 -0.48 -8.88 -22.34
CA SER A 277 -0.01 -9.66 -21.18
C SER A 277 1.51 -9.80 -21.22
N TYR A 278 2.17 -9.61 -20.08
CA TYR A 278 3.64 -9.64 -19.97
C TYR A 278 4.16 -10.67 -18.98
N LEU A 279 3.36 -11.06 -18.00
CA LEU A 279 3.76 -11.86 -16.84
C LEU A 279 3.33 -13.34 -16.94
N LYS A 280 2.58 -13.74 -17.98
CA LYS A 280 2.24 -15.16 -18.27
C LYS A 280 1.67 -15.92 -17.05
N ASN A 281 0.71 -15.31 -16.36
CA ASN A 281 0.09 -15.80 -15.11
C ASN A 281 0.96 -15.73 -13.86
N ASP A 282 2.07 -15.00 -13.88
CA ASP A 282 2.81 -14.60 -12.69
C ASP A 282 2.31 -13.25 -12.15
N LEU A 283 2.77 -12.89 -10.96
CA LEU A 283 2.58 -11.59 -10.32
C LEU A 283 3.92 -11.11 -9.76
N ILE A 284 4.13 -9.80 -9.73
CA ILE A 284 5.30 -9.17 -9.11
C ILE A 284 4.81 -8.15 -8.09
N ILE A 285 5.16 -8.34 -6.82
CA ILE A 285 4.80 -7.46 -5.71
C ILE A 285 6.06 -6.75 -5.23
N LEU A 286 6.03 -5.42 -5.26
CA LEU A 286 6.87 -4.61 -4.40
C LEU A 286 6.17 -4.44 -3.05
N LYS A 287 6.79 -4.96 -1.98
CA LYS A 287 6.43 -4.63 -0.60
C LYS A 287 7.44 -3.61 -0.08
N ASN A 288 6.95 -2.43 0.23
CA ASN A 288 7.73 -1.35 0.84
C ASN A 288 7.31 -1.18 2.29
N ASP A 289 8.13 -1.70 3.19
CA ASP A 289 7.88 -1.72 4.62
C ASP A 289 8.29 -0.39 5.28
N THR A 290 7.29 0.36 5.74
CA THR A 290 7.47 1.70 6.31
C THR A 290 7.98 1.67 7.76
N THR A 291 7.99 0.48 8.38
CA THR A 291 8.46 0.25 9.75
C THR A 291 9.90 -0.23 9.76
N SER A 292 10.26 -1.18 8.89
CA SER A 292 11.63 -1.72 8.81
C SER A 292 12.58 -0.95 7.88
N TYR A 293 12.08 0.09 7.21
CA TYR A 293 12.85 0.96 6.30
C TYR A 293 13.46 0.19 5.11
N LYS A 294 12.71 -0.78 4.58
CA LYS A 294 13.18 -1.69 3.52
C LYS A 294 12.09 -1.92 2.49
N CYS A 295 12.52 -2.27 1.28
CA CYS A 295 11.65 -2.82 0.27
C CYS A 295 12.12 -4.21 -0.18
N GLU A 296 11.17 -5.03 -0.62
CA GLU A 296 11.44 -6.33 -1.22
C GLU A 296 10.52 -6.58 -2.42
N ILE A 297 11.00 -7.36 -3.38
CA ILE A 297 10.24 -7.82 -4.53
C ILE A 297 9.91 -9.30 -4.32
N ILE A 298 8.64 -9.65 -4.50
CA ILE A 298 8.07 -10.97 -4.25
C ILE A 298 7.31 -11.40 -5.51
N ASN A 299 7.59 -12.60 -6.02
CA ASN A 299 6.83 -13.21 -7.12
C ASN A 299 5.76 -14.18 -6.58
N SER A 300 4.96 -14.79 -7.46
CA SER A 300 3.92 -15.75 -7.06
C SER A 300 4.47 -16.92 -6.24
N ASN A 301 5.58 -17.53 -6.67
CA ASN A 301 6.18 -18.68 -5.96
C ASN A 301 6.63 -18.31 -4.55
N GLU A 302 7.30 -17.17 -4.40
CA GLU A 302 7.75 -16.68 -3.10
C GLU A 302 6.58 -16.29 -2.20
N LEU A 303 5.52 -15.69 -2.77
CA LEU A 303 4.29 -15.39 -2.05
C LEU A 303 3.69 -16.67 -1.46
N ILE A 304 3.49 -17.71 -2.28
CA ILE A 304 2.93 -18.99 -1.82
C ILE A 304 3.81 -19.61 -0.72
N ARG A 305 5.13 -19.64 -0.91
CA ARG A 305 6.07 -20.19 0.08
C ARG A 305 6.00 -19.48 1.44
N ARG A 306 5.73 -18.17 1.46
CA ARG A 306 5.65 -17.37 2.69
C ARG A 306 4.28 -17.44 3.37
N THR A 307 3.22 -17.64 2.59
CA THR A 307 1.84 -17.60 3.12
C THR A 307 1.29 -18.99 3.43
N TYR A 308 1.86 -20.06 2.87
CA TYR A 308 1.38 -21.44 3.01
C TYR A 308 2.43 -22.39 3.61
N THR A 309 1.98 -23.50 4.20
CA THR A 309 2.83 -24.63 4.61
C THR A 309 3.47 -25.32 3.42
N GLN A 310 4.46 -26.16 3.68
CA GLN A 310 4.83 -27.22 2.74
C GLN A 310 3.65 -28.16 2.49
N VAL A 311 3.70 -28.89 1.37
CA VAL A 311 2.67 -29.86 0.99
C VAL A 311 2.70 -31.03 1.95
N GLU A 312 1.57 -31.30 2.59
CA GLU A 312 1.36 -32.51 3.37
C GLU A 312 0.65 -33.56 2.50
N TYR A 313 1.03 -34.83 2.69
CA TYR A 313 0.46 -35.96 1.94
C TYR A 313 -0.33 -36.87 2.86
N ASN A 314 -1.59 -37.11 2.50
CA ASN A 314 -2.44 -38.14 3.07
C ASN A 314 -2.74 -39.19 2.01
N PHE A 315 -2.90 -40.45 2.42
CA PHE A 315 -3.10 -41.56 1.50
C PHE A 315 -4.43 -42.25 1.78
N GLN A 316 -5.15 -42.57 0.71
CA GLN A 316 -6.27 -43.50 0.76
C GLN A 316 -5.75 -44.90 0.46
N TYR A 317 -5.96 -45.82 1.39
CA TYR A 317 -5.47 -47.19 1.30
C TYR A 317 -6.56 -48.16 0.82
N LEU A 318 -6.15 -49.19 0.09
CA LEU A 318 -7.00 -50.35 -0.21
C LEU A 318 -6.58 -51.53 0.66
N PHE A 319 -7.53 -52.06 1.43
CA PHE A 319 -7.33 -53.26 2.25
C PHE A 319 -8.10 -54.43 1.66
N PRO A 320 -7.49 -55.63 1.56
CA PRO A 320 -8.15 -56.81 1.01
C PRO A 320 -9.26 -57.35 1.93
N ASP A 321 -9.14 -57.16 3.24
CA ASP A 321 -10.09 -57.61 4.24
C ASP A 321 -10.04 -56.76 5.53
N ASN A 322 -10.97 -57.03 6.46
CA ASN A 322 -11.05 -56.33 7.74
C ASN A 322 -9.84 -56.60 8.66
N SER A 323 -9.18 -57.75 8.52
CA SER A 323 -8.00 -58.10 9.33
C SER A 323 -6.80 -57.20 8.96
N ALA A 324 -6.60 -56.96 7.66
CA ALA A 324 -5.60 -56.03 7.15
C ALA A 324 -5.87 -54.59 7.60
N LEU A 325 -7.13 -54.16 7.60
CA LEU A 325 -7.54 -52.86 8.13
C LEU A 325 -7.26 -52.73 9.63
N GLU A 326 -7.62 -53.73 10.44
CA GLU A 326 -7.31 -53.72 11.88
C GLU A 326 -5.81 -53.69 12.17
N ALA A 327 -5.03 -54.47 11.41
CA ALA A 327 -3.57 -54.46 11.50
C ALA A 327 -2.98 -53.09 11.16
N PHE A 328 -3.50 -52.43 10.12
CA PHE A 328 -3.11 -51.07 9.76
C PHE A 328 -3.50 -50.06 10.84
N ASN A 329 -4.71 -50.13 11.40
CA ASN A 329 -5.14 -49.23 12.47
C ASN A 329 -4.24 -49.34 13.72
N LYS A 330 -3.76 -50.54 14.05
CA LYS A 330 -2.75 -50.73 15.10
C LYS A 330 -1.41 -50.12 14.73
N LEU A 331 -0.97 -50.29 13.48
CA LEU A 331 0.27 -49.72 12.95
C LEU A 331 0.25 -48.18 12.97
N GLN A 332 -0.86 -47.55 12.58
CA GLN A 332 -1.00 -46.09 12.54
C GLN A 332 -0.89 -45.43 13.93
N ASN A 333 -1.24 -46.16 14.99
CA ASN A 333 -1.11 -45.70 16.37
C ASN A 333 0.25 -46.05 17.00
N HIS A 334 1.17 -46.66 16.24
CA HIS A 334 2.49 -47.02 16.73
C HIS A 334 3.39 -45.77 16.87
N PRO A 335 4.21 -45.63 17.93
CA PRO A 335 5.07 -44.45 18.13
C PRO A 335 6.08 -44.20 17.00
N GLU A 336 6.52 -45.26 16.32
CA GLU A 336 7.47 -45.22 15.20
C GLU A 336 6.77 -45.24 13.82
N PHE A 337 5.46 -44.95 13.77
CA PHE A 337 4.74 -44.87 12.51
C PHE A 337 5.24 -43.69 11.68
N ASP A 338 5.83 -43.98 10.52
CA ASP A 338 6.24 -43.01 9.51
C ASP A 338 6.30 -43.69 8.13
N PHE A 339 6.49 -42.90 7.08
CA PHE A 339 6.76 -43.39 5.74
C PHE A 339 8.23 -43.76 5.60
N TYR A 340 8.50 -44.89 4.94
CA TYR A 340 9.86 -45.21 4.53
C TYR A 340 10.37 -44.16 3.54
N LYS A 341 11.57 -43.61 3.78
CA LYS A 341 12.16 -42.53 2.98
C LYS A 341 13.51 -42.94 2.39
N ILE A 342 13.77 -42.51 1.16
CA ILE A 342 15.09 -42.56 0.50
C ILE A 342 15.47 -41.11 0.20
N ASN A 343 16.59 -40.64 0.75
CA ASN A 343 17.03 -39.24 0.62
C ASN A 343 15.92 -38.24 1.00
N GLU A 344 15.28 -38.45 2.17
CA GLU A 344 14.17 -37.64 2.70
C GLU A 344 12.88 -37.64 1.85
N LYS A 345 12.77 -38.48 0.82
CA LYS A 345 11.57 -38.58 -0.02
C LYS A 345 10.88 -39.92 0.12
N VAL A 346 9.55 -39.94 -0.01
CA VAL A 346 8.74 -41.16 0.04
C VAL A 346 8.64 -41.77 -1.37
N PRO A 347 9.35 -42.88 -1.67
CA PRO A 347 9.20 -43.56 -2.95
C PRO A 347 7.85 -44.28 -3.05
N ILE A 348 7.38 -44.44 -4.29
CA ILE A 348 6.18 -45.21 -4.62
C ILE A 348 6.61 -46.47 -5.37
N TYR A 349 6.06 -47.61 -4.96
CA TYR A 349 6.39 -48.94 -5.46
C TYR A 349 5.27 -49.51 -6.32
N ASN A 350 5.63 -50.46 -7.19
CA ASN A 350 4.68 -51.32 -7.87
C ASN A 350 4.44 -52.64 -7.08
N SER A 351 3.60 -53.54 -7.61
CA SER A 351 3.27 -54.82 -7.00
C SER A 351 4.44 -55.82 -6.89
N LEU A 352 5.55 -55.57 -7.60
CA LEU A 352 6.78 -56.37 -7.55
C LEU A 352 7.81 -55.79 -6.56
N GLU A 353 7.40 -54.83 -5.72
CA GLU A 353 8.25 -54.10 -4.78
C GLU A 353 9.39 -53.28 -5.42
N LEU A 354 9.32 -53.02 -6.72
CA LEU A 354 10.26 -52.14 -7.42
C LEU A 354 9.79 -50.69 -7.29
N ILE A 355 10.73 -49.77 -7.11
CA ILE A 355 10.46 -48.33 -7.09
C ILE A 355 9.97 -47.92 -8.48
N GLN A 356 8.70 -47.53 -8.56
CA GLN A 356 8.08 -46.99 -9.76
C GLN A 356 8.32 -45.48 -9.87
N TYR A 357 8.22 -44.78 -8.73
CA TYR A 357 8.49 -43.34 -8.63
C TYR A 357 9.41 -43.07 -7.44
N SER A 358 10.45 -42.27 -7.65
CA SER A 358 11.40 -41.93 -6.58
C SER A 358 10.83 -41.00 -5.52
N ASN A 359 9.71 -40.33 -5.81
CA ASN A 359 8.96 -39.49 -4.87
C ASN A 359 7.51 -39.31 -5.33
N ILE A 360 6.68 -38.73 -4.46
CA ILE A 360 5.25 -38.51 -4.69
C ILE A 360 5.03 -37.45 -5.77
N GLU A 361 5.82 -36.37 -5.77
CA GLU A 361 5.66 -35.23 -6.69
C GLU A 361 5.71 -35.68 -8.15
N LEU A 362 6.64 -36.58 -8.50
CA LEU A 362 6.77 -37.13 -9.85
C LEU A 362 5.50 -37.85 -10.33
N LYS A 363 4.76 -38.49 -9.42
CA LYS A 363 3.47 -39.09 -9.78
C LYS A 363 2.40 -38.02 -9.97
N LEU A 364 2.34 -37.02 -9.10
CA LEU A 364 1.30 -35.98 -9.11
C LEU A 364 1.44 -34.98 -10.27
N GLU A 365 2.64 -34.85 -10.84
CA GLU A 365 2.93 -34.04 -12.03
C GLU A 365 2.36 -34.64 -13.33
N GLN A 366 1.94 -35.91 -13.32
CA GLN A 366 1.43 -36.57 -14.52
C GLN A 366 0.09 -35.93 -14.99
N PRO A 367 -0.02 -35.55 -16.28
CA PRO A 367 -1.16 -34.79 -16.79
C PRO A 367 -2.46 -35.59 -16.87
N GLN A 368 -2.38 -36.92 -16.98
CA GLN A 368 -3.54 -37.80 -17.07
C GLN A 368 -4.20 -38.12 -15.73
N LEU A 369 -3.56 -37.75 -14.60
CA LEU A 369 -4.03 -38.07 -13.27
C LEU A 369 -5.28 -37.25 -12.94
N GLU A 370 -6.36 -37.91 -12.50
CA GLU A 370 -7.59 -37.23 -12.12
C GLU A 370 -7.36 -36.41 -10.83
N LYS A 371 -7.72 -35.13 -10.87
CA LYS A 371 -7.53 -34.17 -9.76
C LYS A 371 -8.88 -33.64 -9.30
N ILE A 372 -9.20 -33.88 -8.04
CA ILE A 372 -10.47 -33.45 -7.41
C ILE A 372 -10.15 -32.38 -6.36
N PRO A 373 -10.37 -31.08 -6.64
CA PRO A 373 -10.20 -30.03 -5.64
C PRO A 373 -11.29 -30.12 -4.56
N LYS A 374 -10.90 -30.13 -3.28
CA LYS A 374 -11.80 -30.24 -2.12
C LYS A 374 -11.71 -29.08 -1.12
N GLY A 375 -10.72 -28.21 -1.23
CA GLY A 375 -10.47 -27.10 -0.28
C GLY A 375 -11.18 -25.77 -0.63
N ASP A 376 -11.03 -24.76 0.24
CA ASP A 376 -11.59 -23.41 0.04
C ASP A 376 -10.65 -22.47 -0.76
N THR A 377 -9.49 -22.99 -1.19
CA THR A 377 -8.41 -22.29 -1.92
C THR A 377 -7.82 -21.05 -1.22
N THR A 378 -8.37 -20.67 -0.06
CA THR A 378 -8.07 -19.41 0.63
C THR A 378 -7.30 -19.67 1.92
N ASN A 379 -7.81 -20.59 2.74
CA ASN A 379 -7.19 -21.00 4.00
C ASN A 379 -6.55 -22.38 3.87
N THR A 380 -7.16 -23.28 3.09
CA THR A 380 -6.63 -24.62 2.84
C THR A 380 -6.84 -25.02 1.38
N ILE A 381 -5.76 -25.42 0.72
CA ILE A 381 -5.80 -26.03 -0.60
C ILE A 381 -5.72 -27.53 -0.39
N ILE A 382 -6.82 -28.23 -0.70
CA ILE A 382 -6.90 -29.69 -0.65
C ILE A 382 -7.19 -30.18 -2.06
N THR A 383 -6.38 -31.10 -2.54
CA THR A 383 -6.59 -31.78 -3.83
C THR A 383 -6.41 -33.27 -3.64
N ASP A 384 -7.40 -34.05 -4.06
CA ASP A 384 -7.30 -35.50 -4.13
C ASP A 384 -6.86 -35.89 -5.54
N PHE A 385 -5.88 -36.78 -5.62
CA PHE A 385 -5.37 -37.35 -6.84
C PHE A 385 -5.75 -38.82 -6.88
N ILE A 386 -6.63 -39.21 -7.81
CA ILE A 386 -7.04 -40.62 -7.97
C ILE A 386 -5.98 -41.33 -8.79
N LEU A 387 -5.44 -42.42 -8.25
CA LEU A 387 -4.37 -43.16 -8.91
C LEU A 387 -4.92 -44.04 -10.03
N ASP A 388 -4.31 -43.93 -11.20
CA ASP A 388 -4.65 -44.63 -12.45
C ASP A 388 -3.94 -45.98 -12.60
N GLU A 389 -3.12 -46.37 -11.62
CA GLU A 389 -2.39 -47.62 -11.62
C GLU A 389 -2.24 -48.19 -10.19
N MET A 390 -1.87 -49.46 -10.09
CA MET A 390 -1.72 -50.14 -8.81
C MET A 390 -0.38 -49.78 -8.15
N LEU A 391 -0.45 -48.89 -7.16
CA LEU A 391 0.72 -48.33 -6.47
C LEU A 391 0.71 -48.62 -4.98
N PHE A 392 1.91 -48.65 -4.40
CA PHE A 392 2.12 -48.97 -3.00
C PHE A 392 3.10 -48.01 -2.35
N ILE A 393 2.92 -47.81 -1.04
CA ILE A 393 3.89 -47.12 -0.18
C ILE A 393 4.34 -48.03 0.94
N LYS A 394 5.58 -47.83 1.39
CA LYS A 394 6.20 -48.63 2.47
C LYS A 394 6.11 -47.89 3.80
N LEU A 395 5.59 -48.55 4.83
CA LEU A 395 5.33 -47.94 6.15
C LEU A 395 6.22 -48.53 7.26
N LEU A 396 6.69 -47.67 8.15
CA LEU A 396 7.49 -48.02 9.33
C LEU A 396 6.60 -48.34 10.54
N PRO A 397 7.08 -49.17 11.49
CA PRO A 397 8.37 -49.89 11.47
C PRO A 397 8.35 -51.20 10.66
N THR A 398 7.17 -51.65 10.19
CA THR A 398 7.00 -53.00 9.60
C THR A 398 7.70 -53.18 8.25
N ASN A 399 8.02 -52.10 7.55
CA ASN A 399 8.53 -52.09 6.17
C ASN A 399 7.59 -52.81 5.17
N LYS A 400 6.32 -52.98 5.50
CA LYS A 400 5.31 -53.57 4.61
C LYS A 400 4.82 -52.57 3.59
N LEU A 401 4.49 -53.07 2.41
CA LEU A 401 3.81 -52.31 1.36
C LEU A 401 2.31 -52.27 1.61
N TYR A 402 1.74 -51.08 1.44
CA TYR A 402 0.31 -50.84 1.51
C TYR A 402 -0.15 -50.23 0.20
N GLN A 403 -1.16 -50.84 -0.41
CA GLN A 403 -1.74 -50.34 -1.66
C GLN A 403 -2.45 -49.02 -1.39
N ILE A 404 -2.21 -48.05 -2.27
CA ILE A 404 -2.88 -46.75 -2.25
C ILE A 404 -3.74 -46.59 -3.49
N THR A 405 -4.89 -45.93 -3.33
CA THR A 405 -5.86 -45.66 -4.42
C THR A 405 -6.00 -44.17 -4.70
N ALA A 406 -5.67 -43.33 -3.72
CA ALA A 406 -5.62 -41.89 -3.91
C ALA A 406 -4.55 -41.25 -3.01
N ILE A 407 -4.04 -40.11 -3.43
CA ILE A 407 -3.15 -39.25 -2.65
C ILE A 407 -3.86 -37.90 -2.48
N GLN A 408 -4.03 -37.46 -1.25
CA GLN A 408 -4.54 -36.14 -0.92
C GLN A 408 -3.38 -35.23 -0.56
N THR A 409 -3.25 -34.12 -1.27
CA THR A 409 -2.32 -33.04 -0.90
C THR A 409 -3.05 -32.00 -0.08
N ILE A 410 -2.46 -31.59 1.04
CA ILE A 410 -2.98 -30.52 1.90
C ILE A 410 -1.93 -29.43 2.02
N ILE A 411 -2.35 -28.20 1.75
CA ILE A 411 -1.54 -26.99 1.97
C ILE A 411 -2.37 -26.03 2.81
N ARG A 412 -1.86 -25.60 3.96
CA ARG A 412 -2.58 -24.70 4.87
C ARG A 412 -1.96 -23.31 4.86
N ARG A 413 -2.78 -22.26 4.89
CA ARG A 413 -2.29 -20.89 5.04
C ARG A 413 -1.79 -20.70 6.47
N VAL A 414 -0.56 -20.22 6.62
CA VAL A 414 0.06 -19.94 7.92
C VAL A 414 0.09 -18.46 8.24
N ASN A 415 0.30 -17.60 7.25
CA ASN A 415 0.52 -16.17 7.44
C ASN A 415 -0.01 -15.34 6.27
N LYS A 416 -0.02 -14.02 6.47
CA LYS A 416 -0.03 -13.02 5.40
C LYS A 416 1.31 -12.30 5.39
N ILE A 417 1.75 -11.86 4.21
CA ILE A 417 2.95 -11.02 4.10
C ILE A 417 2.65 -9.55 4.38
#